data_AF-A0A7G8WNP5-F1
#
_entry.id   AF-A0A7G8WNP5-F1
#
_cell.length_a   1.000
_cell.length_b   1.000
_cell.length_c   1.000
_cell.angle_alpha   90.00
_cell.angle_beta   90.00
_cell.angle_gamma   90.00
#
_symmetry.space_group_name_H-M   'P 1'
#
loop_
_entity.id
_entity.type
_entity.pdbx_description
1 polymer ?
#
loop_
_entity_poly.entity_id
_entity_poly.type
_entity_poly.pdbx_seq_one_letter_code
_entity_poly.pdbx_strand_id
1 'polypeptide(L)'
;MTTATRRRPPPSSKTPDSHSFPTRSYDLVKEFSIALGIILVLSLALAAVFSSPDRPAISLADWAQQAPNDVVATATAELAGTSTSAGYGGPYNSASPGQKLGPLGLQKLAGVKIPVDSAKDLVLDPLTSVTGDAPLTTALTTWSAASGDQQTTWASAYADALAATPDGSPAAVAAGAYGPVPLLAGRFLTLARGGGLQSQLTGNSFYSSDQTKPMLLLADGAYLSDQARAENLGGDQWGMMNESGNYPGQPWMWLYTFWYQIKPFSTSSNADALVWGLMMLLTVVFIFLPFIPGLRSLPRRLGVYKLIWRK
;
A
#
# COMPACT_ATOMS: atom_id res chain seq x y z
N MET A 1 -12.18 6.73 91.38
CA MET A 1 -11.30 6.42 90.23
C MET A 1 -12.12 6.61 88.95
N THR A 2 -11.97 7.74 88.26
CA THR A 2 -12.37 7.91 86.85
C THR A 2 -11.77 9.22 86.34
N THR A 3 -10.63 9.10 85.65
CA THR A 3 -9.90 10.23 85.06
C THR A 3 -10.46 10.49 83.67
N ALA A 4 -11.19 11.59 83.49
CA ALA A 4 -11.72 12.00 82.19
C ALA A 4 -10.57 12.46 81.28
N THR A 5 -10.31 11.69 80.23
CA THR A 5 -9.29 11.97 79.21
C THR A 5 -9.81 13.06 78.26
N ARG A 6 -9.23 14.26 78.34
CA ARG A 6 -9.54 15.38 77.45
C ARG A 6 -8.98 15.09 76.06
N ARG A 7 -9.85 14.69 75.11
CA ARG A 7 -9.48 14.51 73.69
C ARG A 7 -9.00 15.84 73.11
N ARG A 8 -7.74 15.87 72.65
CA ARG A 8 -7.16 16.96 71.86
C ARG A 8 -7.75 16.90 70.44
N PRO A 9 -8.24 18.00 69.86
CA PRO A 9 -8.74 17.97 68.49
C PRO A 9 -7.59 17.68 67.52
N PRO A 10 -7.83 16.94 66.42
CA PRO A 10 -6.79 16.65 65.43
C PRO A 10 -6.28 17.95 64.80
N PRO A 11 -4.99 18.07 64.49
CA PRO A 11 -4.48 19.24 63.79
C PRO A 11 -5.16 19.30 62.42
N SER A 12 -5.94 20.35 62.15
CA SER A 12 -6.44 20.61 60.82
C SER A 12 -5.24 20.97 59.94
N SER A 13 -4.67 19.99 59.24
CA SER A 13 -3.84 20.27 58.07
C SER A 13 -4.77 20.79 56.97
N LYS A 14 -5.18 22.06 57.11
CA LYS A 14 -5.77 22.78 55.99
C LYS A 14 -4.66 22.84 54.94
N THR A 15 -4.76 22.03 53.90
CA THR A 15 -4.00 22.23 52.67
C THR A 15 -4.12 23.72 52.35
N PRO A 16 -3.01 24.48 52.29
CA PRO A 16 -3.07 25.90 52.00
C PRO A 16 -3.87 26.11 50.74
N ASP A 17 -4.84 27.01 50.79
CA ASP A 17 -5.63 27.38 49.62
C ASP A 17 -4.65 27.82 48.52
N SER A 18 -4.82 27.34 47.29
CA SER A 18 -3.98 27.74 46.15
C SER A 18 -3.93 29.26 45.97
N HIS A 19 -4.96 29.98 46.45
CA HIS A 19 -5.03 31.44 46.45
C HIS A 19 -4.15 32.12 47.53
N SER A 20 -3.58 31.37 48.47
CA SER A 20 -2.68 31.89 49.52
C SER A 20 -1.22 32.07 49.05
N PHE A 21 -0.89 31.60 47.84
CA PHE A 21 0.42 31.80 47.23
C PHE A 21 0.45 33.10 46.41
N PRO A 22 1.58 33.83 46.37
CA PRO A 22 1.71 35.03 45.54
C PRO A 22 1.43 34.72 44.08
N THR A 23 0.45 35.39 43.47
CA THR A 23 0.15 35.28 42.05
C THR A 23 0.92 36.35 41.27
N ARG A 24 1.55 35.94 40.17
CA ARG A 24 2.16 36.87 39.21
C ARG A 24 1.07 37.35 38.26
N SER A 25 1.04 38.64 37.95
CA SER A 25 0.21 39.16 36.86
C SER A 25 0.63 38.50 35.54
N TYR A 26 -0.26 37.68 34.98
CA TYR A 26 -0.02 36.93 33.74
C TYR A 26 -0.91 37.49 32.64
N ASP A 27 -0.29 38.10 31.63
CA ASP A 27 -1.00 38.61 30.46
C ASP A 27 -1.19 37.48 29.46
N LEU A 28 -2.35 36.83 29.56
CA LEU A 28 -2.74 35.73 28.68
C LEU A 28 -2.68 36.12 27.21
N VAL A 29 -3.04 37.35 26.84
CA VAL A 29 -3.11 37.78 25.45
C VAL A 29 -1.71 37.94 24.87
N LYS A 30 -0.80 38.54 25.64
CA LYS A 30 0.61 38.68 25.25
C LYS A 30 1.29 37.34 25.07
N GLU A 31 1.21 36.46 26.07
CA GLU A 31 1.89 35.16 26.02
C GLU A 31 1.29 34.25 24.95
N PHE A 32 -0.03 34.27 24.76
CA PHE A 32 -0.68 33.57 23.66
C PHE A 32 -0.22 34.07 22.29
N SER A 33 -0.11 35.40 22.10
CA SER A 33 0.33 35.98 20.83
C SER A 33 1.78 35.64 20.50
N ILE A 34 2.67 35.66 21.52
CA ILE A 34 4.07 35.25 21.36
C ILE A 34 4.15 33.75 21.05
N ALA A 35 3.44 32.92 21.80
CA ALA A 35 3.42 31.47 21.55
C ALA A 35 2.91 31.16 20.15
N LEU A 36 1.83 31.82 19.70
CA LEU A 36 1.29 31.65 18.35
C LEU A 36 2.30 32.06 17.27
N GLY A 37 2.96 33.21 17.45
CA GLY A 37 4.00 33.66 16.52
C GLY A 37 5.19 32.70 16.43
N ILE A 38 5.67 32.21 17.57
CA ILE A 38 6.75 31.22 17.63
C ILE A 38 6.33 29.91 16.96
N ILE A 39 5.14 29.40 17.30
CA ILE A 39 4.60 28.16 16.71
C ILE A 39 4.47 28.32 15.19
N LEU A 40 3.94 29.45 14.70
CA LEU A 40 3.82 29.70 13.27
C LEU A 40 5.18 29.68 12.56
N VAL A 41 6.17 30.39 13.09
CA VAL A 41 7.52 30.43 12.51
C VAL A 41 8.17 29.05 12.53
N LEU A 42 8.06 28.32 13.64
CA LEU A 42 8.57 26.96 13.74
C LEU A 42 7.87 26.02 12.77
N SER A 43 6.54 26.10 12.64
CA SER A 43 5.77 25.29 11.70
C SER A 43 6.17 25.56 10.26
N LEU A 44 6.36 26.82 9.85
CA LEU A 44 6.80 27.16 8.50
C LEU A 44 8.24 26.69 8.23
N ALA A 45 9.14 26.84 9.20
CA ALA A 45 10.52 26.37 9.08
C ALA A 45 10.57 24.84 8.98
N LEU A 46 9.83 24.12 9.83
CA LEU A 46 9.72 22.67 9.79
C LEU A 46 9.09 22.20 8.47
N ALA A 47 8.02 22.86 8.01
CA ALA A 47 7.39 22.54 6.73
C ALA A 47 8.37 22.71 5.56
N ALA A 48 9.17 23.78 5.54
CA ALA A 48 10.16 23.99 4.49
C ALA A 48 11.32 22.97 4.51
N VAL A 49 11.74 22.52 5.69
CA VAL A 49 12.84 21.54 5.85
C VAL A 49 12.37 20.11 5.59
N PHE A 50 11.16 19.79 6.03
CA PHE A 50 10.62 18.43 6.04
C PHE A 50 9.51 18.22 5.02
N SER A 51 9.25 19.14 4.07
CA SER A 51 8.20 18.94 3.05
C SER A 51 8.50 17.72 2.17
N SER A 52 7.46 16.94 1.88
CA SER A 52 7.52 15.90 0.86
C SER A 52 7.48 16.55 -0.53
N PRO A 53 8.26 16.06 -1.51
CA PRO A 53 8.17 16.49 -2.90
C PRO A 53 6.78 16.21 -3.48
N ASP A 54 6.23 17.18 -4.22
CA ASP A 54 5.01 16.95 -4.99
C ASP A 54 5.37 16.15 -6.26
N ARG A 55 5.09 14.83 -6.23
CA ARG A 55 5.35 13.94 -7.35
C ARG A 55 4.12 13.84 -8.25
N PRO A 56 4.27 14.08 -9.57
CA PRO A 56 3.15 13.86 -10.48
C PRO A 56 2.77 12.37 -10.48
N ALA A 57 1.48 12.11 -10.61
CA ALA A 57 0.98 10.74 -10.74
C ALA A 57 1.58 10.06 -11.99
N ILE A 58 1.98 8.81 -11.86
CA ILE A 58 2.45 8.00 -12.97
C ILE A 58 1.27 7.71 -13.89
N SER A 59 1.34 8.17 -15.14
CA SER A 59 0.37 7.81 -16.17
C SER A 59 0.82 6.57 -16.95
N LEU A 60 -0.13 5.82 -17.53
CA LEU A 60 0.20 4.69 -18.41
C LEU A 60 0.93 5.14 -19.69
N ALA A 61 0.73 6.38 -20.12
CA ALA A 61 1.49 6.96 -21.23
C ALA A 61 2.95 7.18 -20.83
N ASP A 62 3.20 7.77 -19.66
CA ASP A 62 4.56 7.98 -19.16
C ASP A 62 5.29 6.66 -18.93
N TRP A 63 4.60 5.66 -18.37
CA TRP A 63 5.10 4.29 -18.27
C TRP A 63 5.51 3.74 -19.63
N ALA A 64 4.65 3.88 -20.66
CA ALA A 64 4.93 3.38 -22.01
C ALA A 64 6.05 4.15 -22.76
N GLN A 65 6.33 5.39 -22.36
CA GLN A 65 7.46 6.15 -22.88
C GLN A 65 8.76 5.77 -22.17
N GLN A 66 8.73 5.60 -20.84
CA GLN A 66 9.94 5.37 -20.04
C GLN A 66 10.36 3.91 -19.98
N ALA A 67 9.41 2.97 -19.99
CA ALA A 67 9.66 1.53 -19.89
C ALA A 67 8.84 0.74 -20.92
N PRO A 68 9.08 0.93 -22.23
CA PRO A 68 8.27 0.29 -23.28
C PRO A 68 8.37 -1.23 -23.31
N ASN A 69 9.53 -1.80 -22.95
CA ASN A 69 9.69 -3.26 -22.88
C ASN A 69 8.87 -3.84 -21.74
N ASP A 70 8.79 -3.13 -20.62
CA ASP A 70 7.98 -3.51 -19.45
C ASP A 70 6.49 -3.57 -19.83
N VAL A 71 5.97 -2.58 -20.57
CA VAL A 71 4.58 -2.62 -21.09
C VAL A 71 4.30 -3.87 -21.93
N VAL A 72 5.23 -4.24 -22.81
CA VAL A 72 5.07 -5.43 -23.66
C VAL A 72 5.13 -6.71 -22.84
N ALA A 73 6.05 -6.79 -21.87
CA ALA A 73 6.16 -7.91 -20.95
C ALA A 73 4.90 -8.05 -20.09
N THR A 74 4.40 -6.96 -19.51
CA THR A 74 3.16 -6.95 -18.72
C THR A 74 1.97 -7.39 -19.57
N ALA A 75 1.74 -6.80 -20.75
CA ALA A 75 0.64 -7.19 -21.62
C ALA A 75 0.73 -8.68 -22.02
N THR A 76 1.94 -9.20 -22.22
CA THR A 76 2.14 -10.63 -22.51
C THR A 76 1.83 -11.50 -21.29
N ALA A 77 2.23 -11.08 -20.08
CA ALA A 77 1.91 -11.76 -18.83
C ALA A 77 0.41 -11.77 -18.52
N GLU A 78 -0.30 -10.66 -18.79
CA GLU A 78 -1.76 -10.61 -18.68
C GLU A 78 -2.41 -11.62 -19.64
N LEU A 79 -1.99 -11.65 -20.91
CA LEU A 79 -2.50 -12.59 -21.91
C LEU A 79 -2.18 -14.05 -21.57
N ALA A 80 -1.06 -14.30 -20.89
CA ALA A 80 -0.67 -15.63 -20.42
C ALA A 80 -1.38 -16.04 -19.11
N GLY A 81 -2.07 -15.10 -18.44
CA GLY A 81 -2.65 -15.33 -17.12
C GLY A 81 -1.59 -15.54 -16.03
N THR A 82 -0.38 -15.01 -16.22
CA THR A 82 0.76 -15.17 -15.30
C THR A 82 1.10 -13.90 -14.53
N SER A 83 0.43 -12.78 -14.82
CA SER A 83 0.55 -11.55 -14.05
C SER A 83 0.10 -11.73 -12.59
N THR A 84 0.50 -10.81 -11.72
CA THR A 84 0.14 -10.87 -10.31
C THR A 84 -1.38 -10.75 -10.14
N SER A 85 -2.02 -9.85 -10.88
CA SER A 85 -3.47 -9.68 -10.87
C SER A 85 -4.21 -10.91 -11.43
N ALA A 86 -3.72 -11.54 -12.51
CA ALA A 86 -4.28 -12.78 -13.04
C ALA A 86 -4.26 -13.92 -12.01
N GLY A 87 -3.18 -14.04 -11.26
CA GLY A 87 -3.00 -15.06 -10.22
C GLY A 87 -3.57 -14.70 -8.84
N TYR A 88 -4.15 -13.51 -8.65
CA TYR A 88 -4.37 -12.93 -7.32
C TYR A 88 -5.43 -13.65 -6.47
N GLY A 89 -6.58 -14.01 -7.06
CA GLY A 89 -7.79 -14.44 -6.34
C GLY A 89 -8.75 -13.30 -6.02
N GLY A 90 -9.65 -13.50 -5.04
CA GLY A 90 -10.68 -12.51 -4.69
C GLY A 90 -10.05 -11.17 -4.25
N PRO A 91 -10.62 -10.00 -4.55
CA PRO A 91 -11.96 -9.79 -5.08
C PRO A 91 -12.06 -9.85 -6.61
N TYR A 92 -10.94 -10.08 -7.32
CA TYR A 92 -10.85 -9.94 -8.78
C TYR A 92 -11.20 -11.22 -9.52
N ASN A 93 -10.68 -12.36 -9.08
CA ASN A 93 -10.89 -13.65 -9.73
C ASN A 93 -10.84 -14.79 -8.71
N SER A 94 -10.82 -16.02 -9.19
CA SER A 94 -10.80 -17.24 -8.37
C SER A 94 -9.49 -18.05 -8.51
N ALA A 95 -8.44 -17.46 -9.09
CA ALA A 95 -7.20 -18.16 -9.42
C ALA A 95 -6.41 -18.64 -8.19
N SER A 96 -6.55 -17.95 -7.06
CA SER A 96 -5.87 -18.27 -5.81
C SER A 96 -6.83 -18.32 -4.62
N PRO A 97 -6.57 -19.17 -3.61
CA PRO A 97 -7.31 -19.15 -2.35
C PRO A 97 -7.06 -17.88 -1.52
N GLY A 98 -6.11 -17.03 -1.92
CA GLY A 98 -5.80 -15.76 -1.27
C GLY A 98 -5.14 -15.89 0.11
N GLN A 99 -5.06 -14.75 0.80
CA GLN A 99 -4.55 -14.62 2.16
C GLN A 99 -5.47 -15.33 3.19
N LYS A 100 -4.85 -15.88 4.23
CA LYS A 100 -5.52 -16.72 5.24
C LYS A 100 -5.08 -16.37 6.65
N LEU A 101 -5.97 -16.49 7.62
CA LEU A 101 -5.62 -16.44 9.04
C LEU A 101 -5.86 -17.81 9.69
N GLY A 102 -4.79 -18.60 9.81
CA GLY A 102 -4.89 -20.00 10.23
C GLY A 102 -5.80 -20.80 9.28
N PRO A 103 -6.84 -21.49 9.78
CA PRO A 103 -7.78 -22.22 8.93
C PRO A 103 -8.77 -21.32 8.18
N LEU A 104 -8.81 -20.01 8.46
CA LEU A 104 -9.80 -19.09 7.92
C LEU A 104 -9.29 -18.42 6.64
N GLY A 105 -9.84 -18.80 5.49
CA GLY A 105 -9.58 -18.12 4.21
C GLY A 105 -10.51 -16.94 3.99
N LEU A 106 -10.29 -15.83 4.72
CA LEU A 106 -11.19 -14.67 4.70
C LEU A 106 -11.38 -14.08 3.29
N GLN A 107 -10.30 -13.99 2.50
CA GLN A 107 -10.36 -13.50 1.11
C GLN A 107 -11.23 -14.42 0.22
N LYS A 108 -11.05 -15.74 0.36
CA LYS A 108 -11.88 -16.73 -0.36
C LYS A 108 -13.35 -16.70 0.08
N LEU A 109 -13.61 -16.50 1.37
CA LEU A 109 -14.97 -16.39 1.91
C LEU A 109 -15.69 -15.13 1.41
N ALA A 110 -14.97 -14.02 1.26
CA ALA A 110 -15.51 -12.80 0.67
C ALA A 110 -15.89 -13.00 -0.80
N GLY A 111 -15.13 -13.84 -1.53
CA GLY A 111 -15.40 -14.21 -2.92
C GLY A 111 -15.04 -13.10 -3.92
N VAL A 112 -15.47 -13.28 -5.18
CA VAL A 112 -15.25 -12.31 -6.25
C VAL A 112 -16.30 -11.20 -6.15
N LYS A 113 -15.85 -9.94 -6.09
CA LYS A 113 -16.71 -8.75 -5.95
C LYS A 113 -16.51 -7.74 -7.07
N ILE A 114 -15.31 -7.68 -7.62
CA ILE A 114 -14.95 -6.76 -8.70
C ILE A 114 -14.31 -7.63 -9.77
N PRO A 115 -15.09 -8.39 -10.55
CA PRO A 115 -14.54 -9.36 -11.49
C PRO A 115 -13.63 -8.64 -12.49
N VAL A 116 -12.39 -9.12 -12.61
CA VAL A 116 -11.42 -8.66 -13.60
C VAL A 116 -10.82 -9.89 -14.26
N ASP A 117 -11.04 -10.02 -15.57
CA ASP A 117 -10.33 -10.95 -16.44
C ASP A 117 -9.10 -10.23 -16.99
N SER A 118 -7.92 -10.59 -16.50
CA SER A 118 -6.68 -9.86 -16.80
C SER A 118 -6.40 -9.78 -18.31
N ALA A 119 -6.49 -10.89 -19.05
CA ALA A 119 -6.26 -10.92 -20.48
C ALA A 119 -7.31 -10.08 -21.23
N LYS A 120 -8.59 -10.27 -20.90
CA LYS A 120 -9.70 -9.60 -21.59
C LYS A 120 -9.79 -8.11 -21.24
N ASP A 121 -9.93 -7.80 -19.96
CA ASP A 121 -10.23 -6.46 -19.45
C ASP A 121 -9.04 -5.51 -19.54
N LEU A 122 -7.81 -6.02 -19.36
CA LEU A 122 -6.62 -5.16 -19.27
C LEU A 122 -5.88 -5.03 -20.61
N VAL A 123 -6.02 -6.02 -21.51
CA VAL A 123 -5.29 -6.02 -22.81
C VAL A 123 -6.22 -6.02 -24.01
N LEU A 124 -7.09 -7.04 -24.15
CA LEU A 124 -7.84 -7.25 -25.39
C LEU A 124 -8.92 -6.19 -25.61
N ASP A 125 -9.74 -5.89 -24.61
CA ASP A 125 -10.82 -4.92 -24.74
C ASP A 125 -10.32 -3.52 -25.10
N PRO A 126 -9.25 -2.97 -24.47
CA PRO A 126 -8.63 -1.73 -24.94
C PRO A 126 -8.19 -1.77 -26.40
N LEU A 127 -7.64 -2.88 -26.88
CA LEU A 127 -7.20 -3.02 -28.27
C LEU A 127 -8.37 -3.01 -29.27
N THR A 128 -9.57 -3.43 -28.87
CA THR A 128 -10.75 -3.36 -29.74
C THR A 128 -11.17 -1.92 -30.09
N SER A 129 -10.74 -0.94 -29.29
CA SER A 129 -11.01 0.49 -29.55
C SER A 129 -10.17 1.07 -30.69
N VAL A 130 -9.08 0.39 -31.09
CA VAL A 130 -8.19 0.86 -32.14
C VAL A 130 -8.81 0.58 -33.50
N THR A 131 -9.12 1.64 -34.25
CA THR A 131 -9.73 1.56 -35.58
C THR A 131 -8.69 1.80 -36.68
N GLY A 132 -8.94 1.27 -37.89
CA GLY A 132 -8.07 1.47 -39.05
C GLY A 132 -6.82 0.58 -39.10
N ASP A 133 -6.66 -0.36 -38.16
CA ASP A 133 -5.55 -1.33 -38.15
C ASP A 133 -6.05 -2.74 -38.52
N ALA A 134 -5.94 -3.07 -39.81
CA ALA A 134 -6.34 -4.39 -40.32
C ALA A 134 -5.52 -5.55 -39.71
N PRO A 135 -4.18 -5.47 -39.61
CA PRO A 135 -3.39 -6.49 -38.91
C PRO A 135 -3.85 -6.75 -37.46
N LEU A 136 -4.17 -5.71 -36.70
CA LEU A 136 -4.68 -5.85 -35.34
C LEU A 136 -6.05 -6.56 -35.31
N THR A 137 -6.95 -6.19 -36.21
CA THR A 137 -8.27 -6.81 -36.33
C THR A 137 -8.16 -8.32 -36.60
N THR A 138 -7.24 -8.70 -37.51
CA THR A 138 -6.95 -10.11 -37.80
C THR A 138 -6.33 -10.83 -36.59
N ALA A 139 -5.41 -10.17 -35.87
CA ALA A 139 -4.79 -10.73 -34.68
C ALA A 139 -5.80 -10.97 -33.54
N LEU A 140 -6.71 -10.02 -33.29
CA LEU A 140 -7.79 -10.16 -32.31
C LEU A 140 -8.73 -11.31 -32.69
N THR A 141 -9.07 -11.43 -33.98
CA THR A 141 -9.90 -12.53 -34.48
C THR A 141 -9.20 -13.87 -34.31
N THR A 142 -7.91 -13.96 -34.67
CA THR A 142 -7.08 -15.16 -34.53
C THR A 142 -6.98 -15.60 -33.08
N TRP A 143 -6.77 -14.65 -32.16
CA TRP A 143 -6.77 -14.92 -30.73
C TRP A 143 -8.12 -15.46 -30.27
N SER A 144 -9.22 -14.76 -30.60
CA SER A 144 -10.57 -15.13 -30.17
C SER A 144 -11.06 -16.48 -30.71
N ALA A 145 -10.56 -16.91 -31.87
CA ALA A 145 -10.93 -18.17 -32.50
C ALA A 145 -10.10 -19.36 -31.98
N ALA A 146 -8.96 -19.11 -31.34
CA ALA A 146 -8.12 -20.14 -30.76
C ALA A 146 -8.71 -20.70 -29.46
N SER A 147 -8.36 -21.95 -29.13
CA SER A 147 -8.72 -22.52 -27.82
C SER A 147 -7.95 -21.84 -26.69
N GLY A 148 -8.47 -21.92 -25.46
CA GLY A 148 -7.77 -21.40 -24.28
C GLY A 148 -6.36 -21.98 -24.12
N ASP A 149 -6.19 -23.29 -24.35
CA ASP A 149 -4.88 -23.94 -24.30
C ASP A 149 -3.90 -23.35 -25.34
N GLN A 150 -4.39 -23.04 -26.53
CA GLN A 150 -3.59 -22.46 -27.61
C GLN A 150 -3.22 -21.00 -27.31
N GLN A 151 -4.15 -20.22 -26.77
CA GLN A 151 -3.90 -18.86 -26.27
C GLN A 151 -2.80 -18.85 -25.20
N THR A 152 -2.93 -19.70 -24.18
CA THR A 152 -1.95 -19.84 -23.10
C THR A 152 -0.60 -20.31 -23.62
N THR A 153 -0.57 -21.26 -24.57
CA THR A 153 0.66 -21.75 -25.19
C THR A 153 1.40 -20.63 -25.91
N TRP A 154 0.70 -19.85 -26.73
CA TRP A 154 1.30 -18.72 -27.46
C TRP A 154 1.82 -17.63 -26.52
N ALA A 155 1.02 -17.24 -25.53
CA ALA A 155 1.37 -16.17 -24.60
C ALA A 155 2.52 -16.58 -23.68
N SER A 156 2.51 -17.81 -23.15
CA SER A 156 3.59 -18.34 -22.31
C SER A 156 4.89 -18.47 -23.10
N ALA A 157 4.83 -19.00 -24.33
CA ALA A 157 6.02 -19.12 -25.18
C ALA A 157 6.64 -17.76 -25.51
N TYR A 158 5.82 -16.72 -25.70
CA TYR A 158 6.31 -15.37 -25.93
C TYR A 158 6.86 -14.72 -24.66
N ALA A 159 6.21 -14.95 -23.50
CA ALA A 159 6.71 -14.49 -22.20
C ALA A 159 8.10 -15.08 -21.89
N ASP A 160 8.28 -16.39 -22.10
CA ASP A 160 9.56 -17.07 -21.93
C ASP A 160 10.63 -16.51 -22.88
N ALA A 161 10.23 -16.23 -24.13
CA ALA A 161 11.14 -15.65 -25.12
C ALA A 161 11.56 -14.23 -24.76
N LEU A 162 10.64 -13.39 -24.25
CA LEU A 162 10.96 -12.06 -23.74
C LEU A 162 11.92 -12.15 -22.55
N ALA A 163 11.65 -13.03 -21.58
CA ALA A 163 12.49 -13.22 -20.39
C ALA A 163 13.91 -13.68 -20.74
N ALA A 164 14.11 -14.36 -21.86
CA ALA A 164 15.43 -14.78 -22.35
C ALA A 164 16.23 -13.65 -23.02
N THR A 165 15.62 -12.50 -23.31
CA THR A 165 16.30 -11.36 -23.94
C THR A 165 16.86 -10.37 -22.92
N PRO A 166 17.97 -9.67 -23.24
CA PRO A 166 18.41 -8.52 -22.45
C PRO A 166 17.29 -7.49 -22.33
N ASP A 167 17.02 -7.04 -21.11
CA ASP A 167 16.01 -6.03 -20.77
C ASP A 167 14.58 -6.33 -21.26
N GLY A 168 14.27 -7.62 -21.51
CA GLY A 168 12.95 -8.03 -22.01
C GLY A 168 12.61 -7.47 -23.39
N SER A 169 13.62 -7.11 -24.20
CA SER A 169 13.43 -6.39 -25.46
C SER A 169 12.68 -7.21 -26.52
N PRO A 170 11.48 -6.79 -26.96
CA PRO A 170 10.73 -7.47 -28.02
C PRO A 170 11.49 -7.52 -29.35
N ALA A 171 12.41 -6.58 -29.59
CA ALA A 171 13.22 -6.51 -30.81
C ALA A 171 14.34 -7.56 -30.82
N ALA A 172 14.72 -8.11 -29.67
CA ALA A 172 15.75 -9.14 -29.53
C ALA A 172 15.16 -10.56 -29.47
N VAL A 173 13.83 -10.70 -29.46
CA VAL A 173 13.16 -12.00 -29.41
C VAL A 173 13.39 -12.75 -30.72
N ALA A 174 13.89 -14.00 -30.60
CA ALA A 174 14.05 -14.88 -31.74
C ALA A 174 12.69 -15.22 -32.39
N ALA A 175 12.69 -15.58 -33.68
CA ALA A 175 11.48 -16.03 -34.33
C ALA A 175 10.95 -17.33 -33.68
N GLY A 176 9.65 -17.38 -33.42
CA GLY A 176 9.01 -18.53 -32.80
C GLY A 176 7.49 -18.54 -33.02
N ALA A 177 6.85 -19.63 -32.62
CA ALA A 177 5.42 -19.83 -32.79
C ALA A 177 4.63 -19.15 -31.66
N TYR A 178 4.51 -17.82 -31.73
CA TYR A 178 3.85 -16.99 -30.70
C TYR A 178 2.42 -16.57 -31.07
N GLY A 179 1.90 -17.05 -32.19
CA GLY A 179 0.58 -16.66 -32.69
C GLY A 179 0.46 -15.13 -32.86
N PRO A 180 -0.69 -14.53 -32.49
CA PRO A 180 -0.91 -13.09 -32.62
C PRO A 180 -0.28 -12.26 -31.47
N VAL A 181 0.28 -12.89 -30.44
CA VAL A 181 0.68 -12.22 -29.19
C VAL A 181 1.69 -11.08 -29.39
N PRO A 182 2.77 -11.23 -30.19
CA PRO A 182 3.73 -10.13 -30.39
C PRO A 182 3.09 -8.90 -31.04
N LEU A 183 2.13 -9.11 -31.96
CA LEU A 183 1.41 -8.01 -32.60
C LEU A 183 0.45 -7.34 -31.63
N LEU A 184 -0.31 -8.12 -30.85
CA LEU A 184 -1.22 -7.59 -29.82
C LEU A 184 -0.45 -6.74 -28.80
N ALA A 185 0.65 -7.26 -28.25
CA ALA A 185 1.45 -6.54 -27.26
C ALA A 185 2.14 -5.30 -27.85
N GLY A 186 2.62 -5.37 -29.10
CA GLY A 186 3.18 -4.20 -29.78
C GLY A 186 2.15 -3.10 -30.07
N ARG A 187 0.91 -3.47 -30.41
CA ARG A 187 -0.20 -2.51 -30.57
C ARG A 187 -0.68 -1.97 -29.24
N PHE A 188 -0.63 -2.77 -28.19
CA PHE A 188 -0.93 -2.33 -26.83
C PHE A 188 0.03 -1.24 -26.38
N LEU A 189 1.33 -1.43 -26.60
CA LEU A 189 2.35 -0.40 -26.37
C LEU A 189 2.06 0.88 -27.18
N THR A 190 1.65 0.75 -28.44
CA THR A 190 1.32 1.91 -29.28
C THR A 190 0.12 2.68 -28.74
N LEU A 191 -0.94 1.97 -28.31
CA LEU A 191 -2.11 2.56 -27.66
C LEU A 191 -1.75 3.25 -26.34
N ALA A 192 -0.89 2.62 -25.52
CA ALA A 192 -0.41 3.17 -24.27
C ALA A 192 0.37 4.48 -24.48
N ARG A 193 1.33 4.49 -25.42
CA ARG A 193 2.09 5.69 -25.80
C ARG A 193 1.22 6.83 -26.30
N GLY A 194 0.10 6.52 -26.95
CA GLY A 194 -0.88 7.50 -27.41
C GLY A 194 -1.75 8.09 -26.30
N GLY A 195 -1.65 7.60 -25.06
CA GLY A 195 -2.46 8.06 -23.92
C GLY A 195 -3.91 7.57 -23.92
N GLY A 196 -4.35 6.87 -24.97
CA GLY A 196 -5.71 6.35 -25.09
C GLY A 196 -6.01 5.21 -24.11
N LEU A 197 -4.99 4.46 -23.68
CA LEU A 197 -5.15 3.29 -22.82
C LEU A 197 -5.82 3.60 -21.48
N GLN A 198 -5.41 4.70 -20.82
CA GLN A 198 -5.97 5.11 -19.53
C GLN A 198 -7.49 5.26 -19.63
N SER A 199 -7.97 5.95 -20.67
CA SER A 199 -9.39 6.20 -20.88
C SER A 199 -10.16 4.91 -21.13
N GLN A 200 -9.61 3.98 -21.93
CA GLN A 200 -10.26 2.68 -22.19
C GLN A 200 -10.44 1.87 -20.90
N LEU A 201 -9.43 1.85 -20.03
CA LEU A 201 -9.46 1.08 -18.77
C LEU A 201 -10.40 1.70 -17.72
N THR A 202 -10.71 2.99 -17.84
CA THR A 202 -11.65 3.69 -16.96
C THR A 202 -13.04 3.88 -17.60
N GLY A 203 -13.38 3.09 -18.62
CA GLY A 203 -14.71 3.12 -19.25
C GLY A 203 -14.98 4.37 -20.09
N ASN A 204 -13.94 5.02 -20.63
CA ASN A 204 -13.99 6.23 -21.44
C ASN A 204 -14.61 7.45 -20.75
N SER A 205 -14.68 7.46 -19.41
CA SER A 205 -15.09 8.64 -18.64
C SER A 205 -13.92 9.62 -18.48
N PHE A 206 -14.19 10.91 -18.69
CA PHE A 206 -13.21 11.98 -18.43
C PHE A 206 -12.91 12.14 -16.93
N TYR A 207 -13.90 11.88 -16.08
CA TYR A 207 -13.76 11.83 -14.63
C TYR A 207 -14.18 10.44 -14.15
N SER A 208 -13.22 9.55 -13.96
CA SER A 208 -13.45 8.25 -13.33
C SER A 208 -12.89 8.23 -11.92
N SER A 209 -13.72 7.87 -10.95
CA SER A 209 -13.28 7.54 -9.60
C SER A 209 -12.80 6.11 -9.46
N ASP A 210 -13.08 5.24 -10.44
CA ASP A 210 -12.61 3.86 -10.46
C ASP A 210 -11.32 3.77 -11.29
N GLN A 211 -10.22 3.50 -10.58
CA GLN A 211 -8.88 3.31 -11.14
C GLN A 211 -8.41 1.86 -10.97
N THR A 212 -9.31 0.92 -10.67
CA THR A 212 -8.96 -0.48 -10.39
C THR A 212 -8.16 -1.10 -11.54
N LYS A 213 -8.68 -1.04 -12.78
CA LYS A 213 -8.02 -1.66 -13.94
C LYS A 213 -6.67 -1.00 -14.27
N PRO A 214 -6.54 0.34 -14.37
CA PRO A 214 -5.24 0.98 -14.56
C PRO A 214 -4.21 0.65 -13.47
N MET A 215 -4.63 0.63 -12.20
CA MET A 215 -3.73 0.36 -11.08
C MET A 215 -3.27 -1.10 -11.05
N LEU A 216 -4.15 -2.06 -11.34
CA LEU A 216 -3.76 -3.46 -11.47
C LEU A 216 -2.72 -3.62 -12.57
N LEU A 217 -3.02 -3.12 -13.77
CA LEU A 217 -2.11 -3.22 -14.91
C LEU A 217 -0.75 -2.56 -14.63
N LEU A 218 -0.73 -1.37 -14.03
CA LEU A 218 0.52 -0.68 -13.70
C LEU A 218 1.32 -1.41 -12.60
N ALA A 219 0.64 -2.04 -11.64
CA ALA A 219 1.26 -2.81 -10.57
C ALA A 219 1.78 -4.19 -11.03
N ASP A 220 1.24 -4.73 -12.13
CA ASP A 220 1.72 -5.96 -12.75
C ASP A 220 3.03 -5.77 -13.53
N GLY A 221 3.39 -4.53 -13.88
CA GLY A 221 4.69 -4.16 -14.44
C GLY A 221 5.76 -3.87 -13.39
N ALA A 222 7.03 -3.91 -13.81
CA ALA A 222 8.16 -3.60 -12.93
C ALA A 222 8.30 -2.09 -12.66
N TYR A 223 7.88 -1.24 -13.59
CA TYR A 223 8.14 0.20 -13.55
C TYR A 223 7.66 0.87 -12.25
N LEU A 224 6.44 0.60 -11.79
CA LEU A 224 5.92 1.16 -10.54
C LEU A 224 6.78 0.75 -9.34
N SER A 225 7.15 -0.52 -9.27
CA SER A 225 7.96 -1.06 -8.18
C SER A 225 9.39 -0.49 -8.20
N ASP A 226 9.95 -0.24 -9.38
CA ASP A 226 11.27 0.35 -9.54
C ASP A 226 11.29 1.83 -9.12
N GLN A 227 10.24 2.60 -9.48
CA GLN A 227 10.07 3.96 -8.97
C GLN A 227 9.94 3.98 -7.45
N ALA A 228 9.12 3.08 -6.88
CA ALA A 228 8.97 2.97 -5.43
C ALA A 228 10.31 2.66 -4.74
N ARG A 229 11.09 1.70 -5.27
CA ARG A 229 12.41 1.35 -4.72
C ARG A 229 13.42 2.49 -4.83
N ALA A 230 13.41 3.25 -5.92
CA ALA A 230 14.25 4.43 -6.10
C ALA A 230 13.98 5.49 -5.03
N GLU A 231 12.76 5.54 -4.50
CA GLU A 231 12.35 6.46 -3.42
C GLU A 231 12.41 5.85 -2.02
N ASN A 232 13.01 4.66 -1.87
CA ASN A 232 13.05 3.91 -0.60
C ASN A 232 11.68 3.49 -0.07
N LEU A 233 10.72 3.29 -0.96
CA LEU A 233 9.36 2.85 -0.64
C LEU A 233 9.17 1.33 -0.80
N GLY A 234 10.25 0.58 -1.04
CA GLY A 234 10.24 -0.88 -1.07
C GLY A 234 9.96 -1.50 0.31
N GLY A 235 9.41 -2.71 0.34
CA GLY A 235 9.07 -3.39 1.60
C GLY A 235 10.28 -3.68 2.50
N ASP A 236 11.41 -4.05 1.90
CA ASP A 236 12.71 -4.24 2.56
C ASP A 236 13.34 -2.92 3.05
N GLN A 237 12.96 -1.80 2.43
CA GLN A 237 13.38 -0.45 2.80
C GLN A 237 12.51 0.18 3.89
N TRP A 238 11.60 -0.59 4.50
CA TRP A 238 10.59 -0.08 5.44
C TRP A 238 9.63 0.92 4.77
N GLY A 239 9.37 0.72 3.48
CA GLY A 239 8.65 1.67 2.63
C GLY A 239 7.25 2.07 3.08
N MET A 240 6.52 1.18 3.78
CA MET A 240 5.22 1.53 4.38
C MET A 240 5.32 2.65 5.41
N MET A 241 6.52 2.89 5.95
CA MET A 241 6.78 4.03 6.81
C MET A 241 7.36 5.20 6.06
N ASN A 242 8.18 4.96 5.04
CA ASN A 242 8.86 6.05 4.36
C ASN A 242 7.88 6.87 3.54
N GLU A 243 8.26 8.12 3.32
CA GLU A 243 7.60 9.03 2.40
C GLU A 243 8.65 9.47 1.38
N SER A 244 8.20 9.90 0.21
CA SER A 244 9.12 10.45 -0.79
C SER A 244 9.88 11.67 -0.22
N GLY A 245 11.19 11.73 -0.51
CA GLY A 245 12.06 12.82 -0.08
C GLY A 245 12.44 12.79 1.42
N ASN A 246 12.56 13.98 2.02
CA ASN A 246 13.04 14.16 3.40
C ASN A 246 11.91 14.24 4.44
N TYR A 247 10.69 13.81 4.08
CA TYR A 247 9.56 13.89 5.00
C TYR A 247 9.68 12.79 6.07
N PRO A 248 9.46 13.12 7.36
CA PRO A 248 9.41 12.12 8.41
C PRO A 248 8.21 11.22 8.14
N GLY A 249 8.51 10.03 7.64
CA GLY A 249 7.56 8.98 7.37
C GLY A 249 6.63 8.65 8.55
N GLN A 250 5.61 7.83 8.32
CA GLN A 250 4.48 7.63 9.23
C GLN A 250 4.85 6.84 10.51
N PRO A 251 5.10 7.49 11.68
CA PRO A 251 5.70 6.79 12.82
C PRO A 251 4.75 5.81 13.51
N TRP A 252 3.45 6.02 13.38
CA TRP A 252 2.44 5.11 13.92
C TRP A 252 2.41 3.76 13.22
N MET A 253 2.94 3.65 11.99
CA MET A 253 3.04 2.40 11.24
C MET A 253 4.23 1.53 11.66
N TRP A 254 5.14 2.04 12.51
CA TRP A 254 6.35 1.33 12.96
C TRP A 254 6.04 -0.05 13.56
N LEU A 255 4.97 -0.13 14.34
CA LEU A 255 4.54 -1.37 14.97
C LEU A 255 4.09 -2.42 13.94
N TYR A 256 3.53 -2.02 12.80
CA TYR A 256 3.14 -2.93 11.73
C TYR A 256 4.35 -3.34 10.90
N THR A 257 5.13 -2.38 10.42
CA THR A 257 6.29 -2.60 9.55
C THR A 257 7.34 -3.48 10.21
N PHE A 258 7.55 -3.34 11.53
CA PHE A 258 8.50 -4.16 12.28
C PHE A 258 8.28 -5.67 12.08
N TRP A 259 7.01 -6.12 12.12
CA TRP A 259 6.72 -7.55 12.00
C TRP A 259 7.07 -8.10 10.62
N TYR A 260 6.96 -7.30 9.55
CA TYR A 260 7.37 -7.71 8.21
C TYR A 260 8.87 -7.99 8.07
N GLN A 261 9.70 -7.48 8.99
CA GLN A 261 11.16 -7.64 8.93
C GLN A 261 11.66 -8.89 9.66
N ILE A 262 10.81 -9.53 10.47
CA ILE A 262 11.20 -10.69 11.28
C ILE A 262 10.63 -11.99 10.73
N LYS A 263 11.34 -13.11 10.93
CA LYS A 263 10.79 -14.44 10.62
C LYS A 263 9.70 -14.80 11.65
N PRO A 264 8.60 -15.47 11.24
CA PRO A 264 8.35 -16.06 9.91
C PRO A 264 7.66 -15.12 8.89
N PHE A 265 7.29 -13.89 9.27
CA PHE A 265 6.50 -12.98 8.42
C PHE A 265 7.27 -12.50 7.18
N SER A 266 8.55 -12.14 7.35
CA SER A 266 9.43 -11.69 6.25
C SER A 266 9.55 -12.65 5.06
N THR A 267 9.28 -13.95 5.26
CA THR A 267 9.37 -14.98 4.22
C THR A 267 8.01 -15.55 3.83
N SER A 268 6.91 -15.01 4.37
CA SER A 268 5.57 -15.52 4.15
C SER A 268 4.88 -14.75 3.02
N SER A 269 4.34 -15.47 2.04
CA SER A 269 3.41 -14.90 1.03
C SER A 269 2.06 -14.48 1.62
N ASN A 270 1.87 -14.67 2.93
CA ASN A 270 0.67 -14.35 3.68
C ASN A 270 0.99 -13.41 4.86
N ALA A 271 2.07 -12.64 4.74
CA ALA A 271 2.57 -11.76 5.79
C ALA A 271 1.48 -10.79 6.26
N ASP A 272 0.75 -10.16 5.33
CA ASP A 272 -0.23 -9.13 5.67
C ASP A 272 -1.32 -9.64 6.62
N ALA A 273 -1.96 -10.77 6.29
CA ALA A 273 -2.99 -11.35 7.14
C ALA A 273 -2.44 -11.81 8.50
N LEU A 274 -1.21 -12.33 8.53
CA LEU A 274 -0.57 -12.78 9.77
C LEU A 274 -0.20 -11.60 10.68
N VAL A 275 0.39 -10.53 10.12
CA VAL A 275 0.72 -9.31 10.86
C VAL A 275 -0.56 -8.63 11.34
N TRP A 276 -1.59 -8.53 10.50
CA TRP A 276 -2.89 -8.01 10.91
C TRP A 276 -3.50 -8.82 12.07
N GLY A 277 -3.49 -10.15 11.97
CA GLY A 277 -4.01 -11.04 13.01
C GLY A 277 -3.25 -10.89 14.34
N LEU A 278 -1.92 -10.77 14.28
CA LEU A 278 -1.09 -10.48 15.45
C LEU A 278 -1.44 -9.12 16.06
N MET A 279 -1.56 -8.07 15.25
CA MET A 279 -1.88 -6.73 15.72
C MET A 279 -3.28 -6.66 16.34
N MET A 280 -4.26 -7.37 15.78
CA MET A 280 -5.58 -7.54 16.39
C MET A 280 -5.50 -8.23 17.75
N LEU A 281 -4.73 -9.32 17.86
CA LEU A 281 -4.51 -10.01 19.12
C LEU A 281 -3.87 -9.08 20.17
N LEU A 282 -2.81 -8.35 19.81
CA LEU A 282 -2.15 -7.40 20.70
C LEU A 282 -3.10 -6.28 21.14
N THR A 283 -3.94 -5.78 20.23
CA THR A 283 -4.94 -4.76 20.53
C THR A 283 -5.99 -5.28 21.51
N VAL A 284 -6.49 -6.50 21.30
CA VAL A 284 -7.43 -7.15 22.23
C VAL A 284 -6.79 -7.32 23.61
N VAL A 285 -5.54 -7.80 23.68
CA VAL A 285 -4.81 -7.93 24.94
C VAL A 285 -4.65 -6.58 25.62
N PHE A 286 -4.36 -5.51 24.87
CA PHE A 286 -4.23 -4.16 25.42
C PHE A 286 -5.55 -3.63 25.98
N ILE A 287 -6.66 -3.83 25.27
CA ILE A 287 -8.01 -3.45 25.74
C ILE A 287 -8.38 -4.21 27.04
N PHE A 288 -8.04 -5.51 27.11
CA PHE A 288 -8.34 -6.34 28.29
C PHE A 288 -7.26 -6.28 29.38
N LEU A 289 -6.17 -5.53 29.17
CA LEU A 289 -5.06 -5.37 30.12
C LEU A 289 -5.49 -5.01 31.57
N PRO A 290 -6.49 -4.12 31.82
CA PRO A 290 -6.94 -3.84 33.18
C PRO A 290 -7.64 -5.03 33.87
N PHE A 291 -8.05 -6.06 33.12
CA PHE A 291 -8.72 -7.25 33.62
C PHE A 291 -7.78 -8.46 33.75
N ILE A 292 -6.59 -8.42 33.16
CA ILE A 292 -5.63 -9.53 33.23
C ILE A 292 -4.81 -9.45 34.53
N PRO A 293 -4.96 -10.43 35.46
CA PRO A 293 -4.17 -10.46 36.69
C PRO A 293 -2.67 -10.54 36.36
N GLY A 294 -1.84 -9.82 37.10
CA GLY A 294 -0.40 -9.71 36.81
C GLY A 294 -0.07 -8.53 35.89
N LEU A 295 -0.58 -8.53 34.65
CA LEU A 295 -0.34 -7.45 33.67
C LEU A 295 -0.86 -6.09 34.15
N ARG A 296 -2.07 -6.04 34.74
CA ARG A 296 -2.60 -4.83 35.39
C ARG A 296 -1.66 -4.25 36.47
N SER A 297 -0.92 -5.11 37.17
CA SER A 297 -0.04 -4.71 38.28
C SER A 297 1.36 -4.28 37.82
N LEU A 298 1.68 -4.49 36.55
CA LEU A 298 2.99 -4.27 35.96
C LEU A 298 3.46 -2.80 36.07
N PRO A 299 2.62 -1.77 35.76
CA PRO A 299 3.04 -0.37 35.91
C PRO A 299 3.38 0.01 37.36
N ARG A 300 2.68 -0.60 38.33
CA ARG A 300 2.94 -0.40 39.76
C ARG A 300 4.24 -1.09 40.19
N ARG A 301 4.50 -2.31 39.71
CA ARG A 301 5.74 -3.07 40.00
C ARG A 301 6.97 -2.43 39.38
N LEU A 302 6.86 -1.94 38.14
CA LEU A 302 7.93 -1.22 37.44
C LEU A 302 8.17 0.20 37.99
N GLY A 303 7.33 0.67 38.91
CA GLY A 303 7.54 1.96 39.56
C GLY A 303 7.30 3.16 38.63
N VAL A 304 6.48 3.01 37.58
CA VAL A 304 6.16 4.10 36.62
C VAL A 304 5.64 5.35 37.34
N TYR A 305 4.92 5.15 38.44
CA TYR A 305 4.44 6.25 39.29
C TYR A 305 5.58 7.12 39.85
N LYS A 306 6.79 6.58 40.05
CA LYS A 306 7.97 7.34 40.51
C LYS A 306 8.56 8.24 39.42
N LEU A 307 8.31 7.92 38.14
CA LEU A 307 8.75 8.73 37.01
C LEU A 307 7.81 9.92 36.77
N ILE A 308 6.50 9.69 36.88
CA ILE A 308 5.47 10.72 36.68
C ILE A 308 5.38 11.64 37.90
N TRP A 309 5.38 11.05 39.09
CA TRP A 309 5.32 11.77 40.36
C TRP A 309 6.72 11.77 40.99
N ARG A 310 7.60 12.59 40.44
CA ARG A 310 8.79 13.02 41.19
C ARG A 310 8.30 13.91 42.32
N LYS A 311 8.69 13.56 43.55
CA LYS A 311 8.52 14.46 44.71
C LYS A 311 9.25 15.76 44.47
#